data_AF-A0A836HQD0-F1
#
_entry.id   AF-A0A836HQD0-F1
#
_cell.length_a   1.000
_cell.length_b   1.000
_cell.length_c   1.000
_cell.angle_alpha   90.00
_cell.angle_beta   90.00
_cell.angle_gamma   90.00
#
_symmetry.space_group_name_H-M   'P 1'
#
loop_
_entity.id
_entity.type
_entity.pdbx_description
1 polymer ?
#
loop_
_entity_poly.entity_id
_entity_poly.type
_entity_poly.pdbx_seq_one_letter_code
_entity_poly.pdbx_strand_id
1 'polypeptide(L)'
;MLLAPSRALLQQAGDTAAALSWMRRIASRVPASGLSGSQLQALLEDEFPSFSPSEVGAVTLKESVLRFPQLLSVEDCNHLQAQWHVRPAHVPEGQAKSASSSPKPAEMYAFPMMKLQQFCAKRARLHHNTYMPLEYVLGKVGIHDVNIVEAVLSNPNAALEVQAGVRIKPKRTPRAVVAFVDGDALPAVAVDEMCNELNVVKGSSIVTIVRQSGSHALSAVDIVCPSVIPTYLSIEKHAHELRLRRPNVRHDIVYMCAASQFNTYAGHVALLNDFPDADVYVCCPSMITLVKPKKVIPFE
;
A
#
# COMPACT_ATOMS: atom_id res chain seq x y z
N MET A 1 -34.13 -40.34 33.71
CA MET A 1 -33.03 -39.37 33.86
C MET A 1 -32.60 -38.91 32.47
N LEU A 2 -33.09 -37.77 31.98
CA LEU A 2 -32.77 -37.26 30.64
C LEU A 2 -32.81 -35.73 30.66
N LEU A 3 -31.71 -35.07 30.99
CA LEU A 3 -31.51 -33.63 30.76
C LEU A 3 -30.00 -33.34 30.62
N ALA A 4 -29.44 -33.55 29.43
CA ALA A 4 -28.19 -32.91 29.01
C ALA A 4 -28.00 -32.93 27.47
N PRO A 5 -28.74 -32.10 26.69
CA PRO A 5 -28.23 -31.64 25.40
C PRO A 5 -28.12 -30.10 25.29
N SER A 6 -28.55 -29.35 26.30
CA SER A 6 -28.79 -27.91 26.15
C SER A 6 -27.52 -27.05 26.14
N ARG A 7 -26.41 -27.50 26.74
CA ARG A 7 -25.21 -26.68 26.92
C ARG A 7 -24.30 -26.63 25.69
N ALA A 8 -24.21 -27.74 24.95
CA ALA A 8 -23.43 -27.82 23.71
C ALA A 8 -24.07 -27.04 22.55
N LEU A 9 -25.40 -27.07 22.44
CA LEU A 9 -26.15 -26.30 21.44
C LEU A 9 -26.12 -24.79 21.71
N LEU A 10 -26.12 -24.37 22.99
CA LEU A 10 -25.97 -22.95 23.37
C LEU A 10 -24.55 -22.41 23.10
N GLN A 11 -23.51 -23.22 23.29
CA GLN A 11 -22.14 -22.85 22.92
C GLN A 11 -21.98 -22.77 21.39
N GLN A 12 -22.49 -23.75 20.63
CA GLN A 12 -22.50 -23.67 19.16
C GLN A 12 -23.29 -22.47 18.61
N ALA A 13 -24.41 -22.09 19.25
CA ALA A 13 -25.19 -20.91 18.86
C ALA A 13 -24.47 -19.59 19.17
N GLY A 14 -23.73 -19.53 20.29
CA GLY A 14 -22.88 -18.38 20.64
C GLY A 14 -21.69 -18.21 19.71
N ASP A 15 -21.01 -19.31 19.40
CA ASP A 15 -19.82 -19.33 18.53
C ASP A 15 -20.19 -19.00 17.08
N THR A 16 -21.34 -19.48 16.59
CA THR A 16 -21.84 -19.15 15.24
C THR A 16 -22.28 -17.69 15.13
N ALA A 17 -22.86 -17.10 16.18
CA ALA A 17 -23.22 -15.68 16.19
C ALA A 17 -21.98 -14.76 16.20
N ALA A 18 -20.95 -15.12 16.96
CA ALA A 18 -19.67 -14.40 16.99
C ALA A 18 -18.93 -14.52 15.65
N ALA A 19 -18.83 -15.73 15.09
CA ALA A 19 -18.25 -15.99 13.78
C ALA A 19 -18.93 -15.17 12.68
N LEU A 20 -20.26 -15.11 12.70
CA LEU A 20 -21.03 -14.38 11.70
C LEU A 20 -20.90 -12.86 11.88
N SER A 21 -20.76 -12.36 13.12
CA SER A 21 -20.44 -10.96 13.42
C SER A 21 -19.09 -10.54 12.83
N TRP A 22 -18.05 -11.36 13.02
CA TRP A 22 -16.73 -11.14 12.42
C TRP A 22 -16.83 -11.04 10.91
N MET A 23 -17.44 -12.04 10.27
CA MET A 23 -17.50 -12.12 8.82
C MET A 23 -18.34 -11.01 8.20
N ARG A 24 -19.40 -10.52 8.87
CA ARG A 24 -20.13 -9.32 8.42
C ARG A 24 -19.26 -8.07 8.44
N ARG A 25 -18.47 -7.88 9.51
CA ARG A 25 -17.57 -6.73 9.63
C ARG A 25 -16.48 -6.80 8.56
N ILE A 26 -15.89 -7.97 8.36
CA ILE A 26 -14.90 -8.20 7.29
C ILE A 26 -15.52 -7.92 5.92
N ALA A 27 -16.70 -8.47 5.63
CA ALA A 27 -17.40 -8.27 4.36
C ALA A 27 -17.72 -6.80 4.07
N SER A 28 -18.06 -6.01 5.11
CA SER A 28 -18.30 -4.57 4.96
C SER A 28 -17.07 -3.75 4.55
N ARG A 29 -15.88 -4.32 4.70
CA ARG A 29 -14.60 -3.69 4.31
C ARG A 29 -14.08 -4.18 2.96
N VAL A 30 -14.68 -5.24 2.42
CA VAL A 30 -14.32 -5.72 1.08
C VAL A 30 -15.00 -4.80 0.06
N PRO A 31 -14.24 -4.11 -0.82
CA PRO A 31 -14.81 -3.30 -1.87
C PRO A 31 -15.57 -4.17 -2.89
N ALA A 32 -16.56 -3.58 -3.58
CA ALA A 32 -17.36 -4.29 -4.59
C ALA A 32 -16.52 -4.90 -5.72
N SER A 33 -15.37 -4.29 -6.05
CA SER A 33 -14.39 -4.82 -7.02
C SER A 33 -13.73 -6.14 -6.59
N GLY A 34 -13.72 -6.41 -5.28
CA GLY A 34 -13.04 -7.51 -4.64
C GLY A 34 -11.58 -7.23 -4.28
N LEU A 35 -10.99 -8.21 -3.58
CA LEU A 35 -9.60 -8.23 -3.09
C LEU A 35 -8.94 -9.55 -3.47
N SER A 36 -7.64 -9.57 -3.72
CA SER A 36 -6.89 -10.84 -3.75
C SER A 36 -6.80 -11.46 -2.35
N GLY A 37 -6.52 -12.75 -2.26
CA GLY A 37 -6.29 -13.43 -0.97
C GLY A 37 -5.20 -12.76 -0.11
N SER A 38 -4.12 -12.26 -0.74
CA SER A 38 -3.06 -11.52 -0.04
C SER A 38 -3.52 -10.14 0.45
N GLN A 39 -4.35 -9.44 -0.32
CA GLN A 39 -4.94 -8.16 0.09
C GLN A 39 -5.95 -8.34 1.22
N LEU A 40 -6.76 -9.39 1.19
CA LEU A 40 -7.67 -9.72 2.28
C LEU A 40 -6.89 -10.07 3.55
N GLN A 41 -5.81 -10.84 3.45
CA GLN A 41 -4.95 -11.13 4.59
C GLN A 41 -4.39 -9.84 5.20
N ALA A 42 -3.85 -8.93 4.38
CA ALA A 42 -3.35 -7.64 4.84
C ALA A 42 -4.44 -6.79 5.51
N LEU A 43 -5.68 -6.82 4.99
CA LEU A 43 -6.82 -6.12 5.58
C LEU A 43 -7.21 -6.70 6.95
N LEU A 44 -7.19 -8.02 7.10
CA LEU A 44 -7.46 -8.68 8.38
C LEU A 44 -6.38 -8.36 9.40
N GLU A 45 -5.12 -8.44 9.00
CA GLU A 45 -4.00 -8.07 9.85
C GLU A 45 -4.09 -6.61 10.31
N ASP A 46 -4.65 -5.70 9.50
CA ASP A 46 -4.79 -4.28 9.84
C ASP A 46 -6.05 -3.99 10.69
N GLU A 47 -7.23 -4.25 10.15
CA GLU A 47 -8.50 -3.85 10.77
C GLU A 47 -9.06 -4.86 11.77
N PHE A 48 -8.65 -6.12 11.67
CA PHE A 48 -9.20 -7.23 12.45
C PHE A 48 -8.10 -8.10 13.08
N PRO A 49 -7.13 -7.54 13.83
CA PRO A 49 -5.95 -8.28 14.29
C PRO A 49 -6.24 -9.42 15.26
N SER A 50 -7.40 -9.41 15.91
CA SER A 50 -7.86 -10.50 16.78
C SER A 50 -8.53 -11.63 16.02
N PHE A 51 -8.88 -11.42 14.75
CA PHE A 51 -9.53 -12.44 13.94
C PHE A 51 -8.56 -13.58 13.65
N SER A 52 -9.03 -14.81 13.88
CA SER A 52 -8.35 -16.03 13.45
C SER A 52 -9.32 -16.90 12.65
N PRO A 53 -8.88 -17.59 11.58
CA PRO A 53 -9.68 -18.59 10.88
C PRO A 53 -10.38 -19.59 11.82
N SER A 54 -9.74 -19.93 12.95
CA SER A 54 -10.30 -20.85 13.94
C SER A 54 -11.56 -20.30 14.63
N GLU A 55 -11.72 -18.99 14.74
CA GLU A 55 -12.92 -18.34 15.31
C GLU A 55 -14.17 -18.57 14.44
N VAL A 56 -13.97 -18.89 13.16
CA VAL A 56 -15.04 -19.27 12.23
C VAL A 56 -15.01 -20.77 11.90
N GLY A 57 -14.22 -21.54 12.65
CA GLY A 57 -14.03 -22.97 12.51
C GLY A 57 -13.30 -23.40 11.23
N ALA A 58 -12.51 -22.50 10.63
CA ALA A 58 -11.68 -22.76 9.46
C ALA A 58 -10.20 -22.90 9.84
N VAL A 59 -9.43 -23.58 9.00
CA VAL A 59 -7.97 -23.71 9.17
C VAL A 59 -7.25 -22.67 8.33
N THR A 60 -7.82 -22.31 7.18
CA THR A 60 -7.24 -21.31 6.28
C THR A 60 -8.15 -20.10 6.09
N LEU A 61 -7.56 -18.99 5.64
CA LEU A 61 -8.31 -17.78 5.32
C LEU A 61 -9.30 -18.03 4.16
N LYS A 62 -8.91 -18.80 3.14
CA LYS A 62 -9.80 -19.17 2.03
C LYS A 62 -11.02 -19.96 2.52
N GLU A 63 -10.80 -20.94 3.41
CA GLU A 63 -11.89 -21.69 4.05
C GLU A 63 -12.80 -20.79 4.91
N SER A 64 -12.21 -19.82 5.61
CA SER A 64 -12.97 -18.85 6.44
C SER A 64 -13.98 -18.09 5.60
N VAL A 65 -13.58 -17.64 4.41
CA VAL A 65 -14.45 -16.93 3.46
C VAL A 65 -15.50 -17.88 2.87
N LEU A 66 -15.10 -19.07 2.43
CA LEU A 66 -15.99 -20.07 1.84
C LEU A 66 -17.09 -20.56 2.79
N ARG A 67 -16.90 -20.45 4.12
CA ARG A 67 -17.94 -20.78 5.11
C ARG A 67 -19.08 -19.76 5.18
N PHE A 68 -18.92 -18.57 4.61
CA PHE A 68 -19.94 -17.52 4.61
C PHE A 68 -20.26 -17.05 3.18
N PRO A 69 -20.72 -17.96 2.30
CA PRO A 69 -21.02 -17.65 0.89
C PRO A 69 -22.11 -16.58 0.72
N GLN A 70 -22.94 -16.38 1.74
CA GLN A 70 -23.97 -15.33 1.79
C GLN A 70 -23.41 -13.92 2.07
N LEU A 71 -22.14 -13.80 2.46
CA LEU A 71 -21.48 -12.52 2.72
C LEU A 71 -20.34 -12.25 1.74
N LEU A 72 -19.62 -13.30 1.33
CA LEU A 72 -18.44 -13.21 0.48
C LEU A 72 -18.43 -14.36 -0.54
N SER A 73 -18.06 -14.08 -1.78
CA SER A 73 -17.79 -15.06 -2.82
C SER A 73 -16.29 -15.17 -3.10
N VAL A 74 -15.84 -16.36 -3.51
CA VAL A 74 -14.46 -16.60 -3.93
C VAL A 74 -14.43 -16.95 -5.42
N GLU A 75 -13.59 -16.25 -6.18
CA GLU A 75 -13.30 -16.52 -7.58
C GLU A 75 -11.85 -17.01 -7.70
N ASP A 76 -11.64 -18.19 -8.29
CA ASP A 76 -10.29 -18.70 -8.58
C ASP A 76 -9.84 -18.19 -9.96
N CYS A 77 -8.82 -17.33 -10.00
CA CYS A 77 -8.30 -16.77 -11.24
C CYS A 77 -7.17 -17.65 -11.79
N ASN A 78 -7.45 -18.37 -12.88
CA ASN A 78 -6.51 -19.19 -13.68
C ASN A 78 -5.75 -20.31 -12.92
N HIS A 79 -5.86 -21.54 -13.43
CA HIS A 79 -5.22 -22.75 -12.86
C HIS A 79 -3.67 -22.75 -12.77
N LEU A 80 -2.99 -21.69 -13.24
CA LEU A 80 -1.52 -21.62 -13.30
C LEU A 80 -0.91 -20.76 -12.19
N GLN A 81 -1.71 -19.99 -11.45
CA GLN A 81 -1.25 -19.23 -10.28
C GLN A 81 -2.30 -19.41 -9.18
N ALA A 82 -1.88 -19.78 -7.96
CA ALA A 82 -2.77 -19.97 -6.80
C ALA A 82 -3.35 -18.63 -6.26
N GLN A 83 -3.77 -17.74 -7.14
CA GLN A 83 -4.36 -16.44 -6.81
C GLN A 83 -5.88 -16.56 -6.87
N TRP A 84 -6.50 -16.43 -5.70
CA TRP A 84 -7.95 -16.38 -5.53
C TRP A 84 -8.36 -14.96 -5.13
N HIS A 85 -9.54 -14.55 -5.57
CA HIS A 85 -10.14 -13.26 -5.28
C HIS A 85 -11.40 -13.42 -4.43
N VAL A 86 -11.64 -12.43 -3.57
CA VAL A 86 -12.80 -12.36 -2.68
C VAL A 86 -13.63 -11.15 -3.05
N ARG A 87 -14.94 -11.34 -3.21
CA ARG A 87 -15.90 -10.25 -3.44
C ARG A 87 -17.03 -10.30 -2.41
N PRO A 88 -17.70 -9.19 -2.13
CA PRO A 88 -18.96 -9.22 -1.39
C PRO A 88 -19.98 -10.08 -2.14
N ALA A 89 -20.71 -10.94 -1.43
CA ALA A 89 -21.80 -11.68 -2.03
C ALA A 89 -22.88 -10.69 -2.49
N HIS A 90 -23.36 -10.83 -3.72
CA HIS A 90 -24.46 -10.03 -4.23
C HIS A 90 -25.66 -10.13 -3.27
N VAL A 91 -26.09 -8.99 -2.73
CA VAL A 91 -27.38 -8.89 -2.03
C VAL A 91 -28.45 -9.26 -3.07
N PRO A 92 -29.28 -10.29 -2.84
CA PRO A 92 -30.40 -10.55 -3.72
C PRO A 92 -31.27 -9.29 -3.76
N GLU A 93 -31.49 -8.75 -4.96
CA GLU A 93 -32.37 -7.63 -5.23
C GLU A 93 -33.77 -7.93 -4.68
N GLY A 94 -34.03 -7.47 -3.46
CA GLY A 94 -35.24 -7.75 -2.73
C GLY A 94 -35.60 -6.54 -1.88
N GLN A 95 -36.35 -5.64 -2.51
CA GLN A 95 -37.11 -4.52 -1.95
C GLN A 95 -36.39 -3.17 -1.73
N ALA A 96 -37.02 -2.16 -2.37
CA ALA A 96 -36.87 -0.72 -2.26
C ALA A 96 -35.73 -0.13 -3.14
N LYS A 97 -35.96 0.58 -4.25
CA LYS A 97 -37.11 1.41 -4.64
C LYS A 97 -37.23 1.53 -6.16
N SER A 98 -38.45 1.43 -6.64
CA SER A 98 -38.90 1.94 -7.94
C SER A 98 -38.64 3.44 -8.10
N ALA A 99 -38.51 3.82 -9.37
CA ALA A 99 -38.57 5.17 -9.95
C ALA A 99 -37.28 6.02 -9.88
N SER A 100 -36.36 5.77 -10.81
CA SER A 100 -36.24 6.64 -11.99
C SER A 100 -35.34 5.99 -13.03
N SER A 101 -35.86 5.88 -14.25
CA SER A 101 -35.10 5.52 -15.44
C SER A 101 -34.12 6.65 -15.77
N SER A 102 -32.83 6.39 -15.66
CA SER A 102 -31.78 7.21 -16.28
C SER A 102 -30.64 6.29 -16.76
N PRO A 103 -29.92 6.69 -17.83
CA PRO A 103 -29.34 5.75 -18.79
C PRO A 103 -28.10 5.03 -18.24
N LYS A 104 -27.88 3.83 -18.79
CA LYS A 104 -26.78 2.91 -18.50
C LYS A 104 -25.42 3.64 -18.38
N PRO A 105 -24.59 3.36 -17.35
CA PRO A 105 -23.27 3.96 -17.13
C PRO A 105 -22.24 3.76 -18.27
N ALA A 106 -22.48 2.81 -19.18
CA ALA A 106 -21.52 2.40 -20.20
C ALA A 106 -21.29 3.44 -21.32
N GLU A 107 -22.30 4.27 -21.66
CA GLU A 107 -22.15 5.25 -22.74
C GLU A 107 -21.42 6.52 -22.27
N MET A 108 -21.63 6.94 -21.03
CA MET A 108 -21.06 8.18 -20.48
C MET A 108 -19.53 8.17 -20.46
N TYR A 109 -18.94 6.98 -20.27
CA TYR A 109 -17.49 6.81 -20.14
C TYR A 109 -16.81 6.22 -21.38
N ALA A 110 -17.53 6.00 -22.48
CA ALA A 110 -16.94 5.37 -23.68
C ALA A 110 -15.74 6.16 -24.23
N PHE A 111 -15.88 7.48 -24.38
CA PHE A 111 -14.81 8.33 -24.90
C PHE A 111 -13.64 8.51 -23.92
N PRO A 112 -13.88 8.80 -22.61
CA PRO A 112 -12.83 8.76 -21.59
C PRO A 112 -12.07 7.42 -21.53
N MET A 113 -12.78 6.28 -21.62
CA MET A 113 -12.18 4.95 -21.60
C MET A 113 -11.29 4.70 -22.83
N MET A 114 -11.72 5.15 -24.01
CA MET A 114 -10.92 5.07 -25.23
C MET A 114 -9.61 5.87 -25.10
N LYS A 115 -9.65 7.06 -24.48
CA LYS A 115 -8.43 7.85 -24.20
C LYS A 115 -7.47 7.13 -23.27
N LEU A 116 -7.99 6.52 -22.18
CA LEU A 116 -7.20 5.72 -21.26
C LEU A 116 -6.52 4.54 -21.98
N GLN A 117 -7.29 3.80 -22.77
CA GLN A 117 -6.79 2.68 -23.58
C GLN A 117 -5.71 3.13 -24.56
N GLN A 118 -5.91 4.22 -25.30
CA GLN A 118 -4.94 4.74 -26.25
C GLN A 118 -3.63 5.17 -25.57
N PHE A 119 -3.72 5.82 -24.41
CA PHE A 119 -2.56 6.22 -23.63
C PHE A 119 -1.76 5.00 -23.16
N CYS A 120 -2.44 4.03 -22.54
CA CYS A 120 -1.82 2.80 -22.06
C CYS A 120 -1.22 1.98 -23.20
N ALA A 121 -1.93 1.83 -24.33
CA ALA A 121 -1.43 1.12 -25.50
C ALA A 121 -0.20 1.80 -26.13
N LYS A 122 -0.21 3.13 -26.25
CA LYS A 122 0.95 3.90 -26.75
C LYS A 122 2.18 3.70 -25.86
N ARG A 123 1.97 3.66 -24.54
CA ARG A 123 3.04 3.47 -23.56
C ARG A 123 3.56 2.04 -23.52
N ALA A 124 2.69 1.03 -23.63
CA ALA A 124 3.08 -0.37 -23.72
C ALA A 124 3.97 -0.64 -24.95
N ARG A 125 3.69 0.02 -26.08
CA ARG A 125 4.54 -0.02 -27.29
C ARG A 125 5.94 0.58 -27.09
N LEU A 126 6.12 1.45 -26.10
CA LEU A 126 7.42 2.01 -25.71
C LEU A 126 8.16 1.13 -24.69
N HIS A 127 7.74 -0.14 -24.52
CA HIS A 127 8.29 -1.11 -23.57
C HIS A 127 8.26 -0.68 -22.08
N HIS A 128 7.39 0.28 -21.74
CA HIS A 128 7.14 0.66 -20.35
C HIS A 128 5.98 -0.15 -19.77
N ASN A 129 6.18 -1.46 -19.57
CA ASN A 129 5.21 -2.38 -18.98
C ASN A 129 5.21 -2.29 -17.45
N THR A 130 4.83 -1.13 -16.91
CA THR A 130 4.78 -0.87 -15.47
C THR A 130 3.41 -0.31 -15.11
N TYR A 131 2.78 -0.86 -14.07
CA TYR A 131 1.55 -0.27 -13.50
C TYR A 131 1.80 1.18 -13.09
N MET A 132 0.77 2.02 -13.28
CA MET A 132 0.81 3.44 -12.95
C MET A 132 -0.40 3.79 -12.08
N PRO A 133 -0.27 4.78 -11.18
CA PRO A 133 -1.42 5.32 -10.47
C PRO A 133 -2.46 5.85 -11.45
N LEU A 134 -3.74 5.57 -11.20
CA LEU A 134 -4.84 5.97 -12.08
C LEU A 134 -4.91 7.50 -12.19
N GLU A 135 -4.66 8.21 -11.08
CA GLU A 135 -4.64 9.68 -11.02
C GLU A 135 -3.62 10.29 -11.99
N TYR A 136 -2.45 9.67 -12.09
CA TYR A 136 -1.40 10.09 -13.03
C TYR A 136 -1.88 9.97 -14.48
N VAL A 137 -2.52 8.83 -14.81
CA VAL A 137 -3.02 8.59 -16.16
C VAL A 137 -4.14 9.57 -16.49
N LEU A 138 -5.14 9.70 -15.61
CA LEU A 138 -6.27 10.63 -15.76
C LEU A 138 -5.79 12.07 -16.02
N GLY A 139 -4.79 12.53 -15.25
CA GLY A 139 -4.19 13.85 -15.45
C GLY A 139 -3.51 14.01 -16.82
N LYS A 140 -2.84 12.96 -17.33
CA LYS A 140 -2.19 13.01 -18.65
C LYS A 140 -3.17 12.97 -19.82
N VAL A 141 -4.32 12.34 -19.65
CA VAL A 141 -5.36 12.27 -20.69
C VAL A 141 -6.44 13.35 -20.58
N GLY A 142 -6.31 14.25 -19.59
CA GLY A 142 -7.23 15.36 -19.37
C GLY A 142 -8.63 14.91 -18.93
N ILE A 143 -8.70 13.84 -18.12
CA ILE A 143 -9.94 13.37 -17.52
C ILE A 143 -9.98 13.86 -16.07
N HIS A 144 -10.99 14.67 -15.74
CA HIS A 144 -11.15 15.26 -14.41
C HIS A 144 -12.31 14.65 -13.62
N ASP A 145 -13.11 13.78 -14.24
CA ASP A 145 -14.22 13.11 -13.57
C ASP A 145 -13.70 11.95 -12.72
N VAL A 146 -13.83 12.08 -11.40
CA VAL A 146 -13.41 11.08 -10.41
C VAL A 146 -14.31 9.84 -10.46
N ASN A 147 -15.55 9.97 -10.94
CA ASN A 147 -16.51 8.86 -10.99
C ASN A 147 -16.15 7.82 -12.08
N ILE A 148 -15.20 8.13 -12.96
CA ILE A 148 -14.68 7.18 -13.95
C ILE A 148 -14.04 5.94 -13.31
N VAL A 149 -13.58 6.04 -12.05
CA VAL A 149 -12.93 4.94 -11.31
C VAL A 149 -13.85 3.71 -11.28
N GLU A 150 -15.13 3.89 -10.98
CA GLU A 150 -16.11 2.80 -10.92
C GLU A 150 -16.32 2.17 -12.30
N ALA A 151 -16.34 2.98 -13.36
CA ALA A 151 -16.45 2.51 -14.74
C ALA A 151 -15.19 1.77 -15.22
N VAL A 152 -14.01 2.16 -14.76
CA VAL A 152 -12.73 1.50 -15.05
C VAL A 152 -12.65 0.15 -14.33
N LEU A 153 -13.08 0.07 -13.07
CA LEU A 153 -13.08 -1.17 -12.29
C LEU A 153 -14.15 -2.16 -12.74
N SER A 154 -15.31 -1.67 -13.18
CA SER A 154 -16.46 -2.51 -13.55
C SER A 154 -16.44 -2.99 -15.01
N ASN A 155 -15.41 -2.65 -15.79
CA ASN A 155 -15.32 -3.01 -17.20
C ASN A 155 -14.23 -4.09 -17.44
N PRO A 156 -14.53 -5.37 -17.20
CA PRO A 156 -13.58 -6.48 -17.39
C PRO A 156 -13.20 -6.71 -18.86
N ASN A 157 -13.92 -6.08 -19.80
CA ASN A 157 -13.68 -6.18 -21.24
C ASN A 157 -12.83 -5.02 -21.79
N ALA A 158 -12.44 -4.06 -20.96
CA ALA A 158 -11.46 -3.06 -21.37
C ALA A 158 -10.11 -3.76 -21.56
N ALA A 159 -9.37 -3.45 -22.63
CA ALA A 159 -8.00 -3.89 -22.85
C ALA A 159 -7.00 -3.27 -21.85
N LEU A 160 -7.44 -3.04 -20.61
CA LEU A 160 -6.74 -2.42 -19.50
C LEU A 160 -6.71 -3.43 -18.36
N GLU A 161 -5.50 -3.74 -17.90
CA GLU A 161 -5.33 -4.48 -16.67
C GLU A 161 -5.37 -3.48 -15.51
N VAL A 162 -6.41 -3.59 -14.68
CA VAL A 162 -6.64 -2.68 -13.56
C VAL A 162 -6.47 -3.43 -12.25
N GLN A 163 -5.49 -3.00 -11.46
CA GLN A 163 -5.28 -3.55 -10.11
C GLN A 163 -5.75 -2.53 -9.08
N ALA A 164 -6.78 -2.89 -8.31
CA ALA A 164 -7.17 -2.11 -7.14
C ALA A 164 -6.08 -2.24 -6.07
N GLY A 165 -5.29 -1.19 -5.88
CA GLY A 165 -4.31 -1.10 -4.80
C GLY A 165 -4.97 -0.52 -3.55
N VAL A 166 -5.20 -1.33 -2.52
CA VAL A 166 -5.53 -0.78 -1.20
C VAL A 166 -4.21 -0.26 -0.61
N ARG A 167 -4.10 1.06 -0.38
CA ARG A 167 -3.02 1.63 0.45
C ARG A 167 -3.32 1.28 1.91
N ILE A 168 -3.10 0.01 2.27
CA ILE A 168 -3.09 -0.42 3.66
C ILE A 168 -1.77 0.07 4.22
N LYS A 169 -1.82 1.11 5.05
CA LYS A 169 -0.66 1.63 5.75
C LYS A 169 -0.06 0.46 6.54
N PRO A 170 1.18 0.00 6.27
CA PRO A 170 1.72 -1.11 7.02
C PRO A 170 1.77 -0.73 8.50
N LYS A 171 1.34 -1.65 9.40
CA LYS A 171 1.44 -1.57 10.88
C LYS A 171 2.90 -1.54 11.36
N ARG A 172 3.76 -0.72 10.76
CA ARG A 172 5.08 -0.43 11.31
C ARG A 172 4.84 0.32 12.61
N THR A 173 5.46 -0.14 13.70
CA THR A 173 5.49 0.61 14.96
C THR A 173 5.98 2.02 14.67
N PRO A 174 5.40 3.07 15.26
CA PRO A 174 5.89 4.42 15.08
C PRO A 174 7.39 4.49 15.38
N ARG A 175 8.19 5.04 14.46
CA ARG A 175 9.64 5.11 14.61
C ARG A 175 10.12 6.55 14.57
N ALA A 176 11.01 6.90 15.49
CA ALA A 176 11.81 8.09 15.35
C ALA A 176 13.00 7.76 14.44
N VAL A 177 13.23 8.58 13.42
CA VAL A 177 14.23 8.31 12.38
C VAL A 177 15.18 9.47 12.17
N VAL A 178 16.32 9.19 11.56
CA VAL A 178 17.13 10.21 10.88
C VAL A 178 17.02 9.97 9.39
N ALA A 179 16.31 10.87 8.71
CA ALA A 179 16.06 10.80 7.28
C ALA A 179 16.99 11.73 6.50
N PHE A 180 17.63 11.20 5.47
CA PHE A 180 18.37 11.96 4.46
C PHE A 180 17.59 11.90 3.15
N VAL A 181 17.18 13.05 2.64
CA VAL A 181 16.28 13.15 1.48
C VAL A 181 17.03 13.75 0.29
N ASP A 182 17.07 13.02 -0.81
CA ASP A 182 17.44 13.54 -2.13
C ASP A 182 16.23 14.23 -2.76
N GLY A 183 16.25 15.55 -2.72
CA GLY A 183 15.13 16.38 -3.15
C GLY A 183 15.10 16.68 -4.64
N ASP A 184 16.05 16.18 -5.45
CA ASP A 184 16.22 16.68 -6.82
C ASP A 184 15.04 16.39 -7.74
N ALA A 185 14.46 15.20 -7.59
CA ALA A 185 13.40 14.67 -8.45
C ALA A 185 12.16 14.21 -7.67
N LEU A 186 12.01 14.68 -6.42
CA LEU A 186 10.83 14.40 -5.60
C LEU A 186 9.77 15.50 -5.78
N PRO A 187 8.48 15.14 -5.85
CA PRO A 187 7.41 16.13 -5.81
C PRO A 187 7.25 16.70 -4.40
N ALA A 188 6.65 17.89 -4.28
CA ALA A 188 6.53 18.65 -3.04
C ALA A 188 5.95 17.85 -1.85
N VAL A 189 4.99 16.95 -2.12
CA VAL A 189 4.30 16.16 -1.08
C VAL A 189 4.96 14.81 -0.78
N ALA A 190 5.93 14.36 -1.58
CA ALA A 190 6.46 13.00 -1.47
C ALA A 190 7.15 12.74 -0.13
N VAL A 191 7.85 13.74 0.44
CA VAL A 191 8.56 13.55 1.72
C VAL A 191 7.56 13.27 2.85
N ASP A 192 6.47 14.04 2.90
CA ASP A 192 5.42 13.83 3.89
C ASP A 192 4.70 12.49 3.70
N GLU A 193 4.39 12.14 2.44
CA GLU A 193 3.78 10.84 2.12
C GLU A 193 4.69 9.68 2.52
N MET A 194 5.97 9.71 2.17
CA MET A 194 6.95 8.69 2.55
C MET A 194 7.14 8.59 4.07
N CYS A 195 7.17 9.73 4.78
CA CYS A 195 7.22 9.74 6.24
C CYS A 195 5.97 9.11 6.85
N ASN A 196 4.80 9.39 6.29
CA ASN A 196 3.54 8.80 6.73
C ASN A 196 3.53 7.29 6.51
N GLU A 197 3.94 6.82 5.32
CA GLU A 197 4.03 5.39 4.98
C GLU A 197 5.02 4.63 5.88
N LEU A 198 6.12 5.27 6.27
CA LEU A 198 7.10 4.73 7.22
C LEU A 198 6.66 4.82 8.69
N ASN A 199 5.50 5.43 8.96
CA ASN A 199 4.98 5.73 10.28
C ASN A 199 5.98 6.51 11.16
N VAL A 200 6.62 7.52 10.57
CA VAL A 200 7.65 8.34 11.22
C VAL A 200 7.04 9.27 12.27
N VAL A 201 7.62 9.28 13.48
CA VAL A 201 7.26 10.23 14.54
C VAL A 201 7.96 11.56 14.28
N LYS A 202 7.29 12.46 13.54
CA LYS A 202 7.90 13.73 13.06
C LYS A 202 8.57 14.56 14.17
N GLY A 203 7.93 14.68 15.34
CA GLY A 203 8.45 15.49 16.46
C GLY A 203 9.74 14.97 17.11
N SER A 204 10.09 13.70 16.87
CA SER A 204 11.32 13.08 17.40
C SER A 204 12.28 12.66 16.29
N SER A 205 11.98 13.01 15.05
CA SER A 205 12.77 12.63 13.87
C SER A 205 13.54 13.82 13.34
N ILE A 206 14.67 13.52 12.71
CA ILE A 206 15.51 14.53 12.06
C ILE A 206 15.41 14.28 10.56
N VAL A 207 14.94 15.27 9.80
CA VAL A 207 14.85 15.19 8.35
C VAL A 207 15.81 16.20 7.75
N THR A 208 16.78 15.72 7.00
CA THR A 208 17.75 16.54 6.27
C THR A 208 17.45 16.43 4.79
N ILE A 209 16.99 17.51 4.17
CA ILE A 209 16.67 17.56 2.75
C ILE A 209 17.83 18.24 2.01
N VAL A 210 18.39 17.55 1.03
CA VAL A 210 19.46 18.07 0.17
C VAL A 210 18.95 18.09 -1.27
N ARG A 211 19.18 19.19 -1.98
CA ARG A 211 18.77 19.33 -3.39
C ARG A 211 19.70 20.25 -4.17
N GLN A 212 19.63 20.19 -5.50
CA GLN A 212 20.22 21.18 -6.40
C GLN A 212 19.42 22.49 -6.38
N SER A 213 20.09 23.58 -6.75
CA SER A 213 19.48 24.91 -6.84
C SER A 213 18.35 24.98 -7.88
N GLY A 214 18.45 24.20 -8.95
CA GLY A 214 17.43 24.12 -10.01
C GLY A 214 16.22 23.24 -9.69
N SER A 215 16.26 22.48 -8.59
CA SER A 215 15.17 21.60 -8.17
C SER A 215 14.12 22.32 -7.33
N HIS A 216 12.92 21.76 -7.30
CA HIS A 216 11.81 22.30 -6.51
C HIS A 216 12.14 22.26 -5.01
N ALA A 217 11.82 23.34 -4.29
CA ALA A 217 11.99 23.38 -2.84
C ALA A 217 10.95 22.50 -2.14
N LEU A 218 11.39 21.60 -1.26
CA LEU A 218 10.51 20.70 -0.52
C LEU A 218 10.21 21.23 0.88
N SER A 219 11.10 22.07 1.42
CA SER A 219 10.90 22.78 2.69
C SER A 219 11.55 24.16 2.68
N ALA A 220 11.26 24.96 3.71
CA ALA A 220 11.90 26.26 3.91
C ALA A 220 13.38 26.18 4.32
N VAL A 221 13.86 25.00 4.71
CA VAL A 221 15.21 24.79 5.28
C VAL A 221 16.03 23.75 4.50
N ASP A 222 15.70 23.56 3.21
CA ASP A 222 16.45 22.67 2.33
C ASP A 222 17.92 23.09 2.23
N ILE A 223 18.81 22.11 2.24
CA ILE A 223 20.24 22.32 2.00
C ILE A 223 20.46 22.32 0.48
N VAL A 224 20.86 23.46 -0.06
CA VAL A 224 21.18 23.59 -1.48
C VAL A 224 22.62 23.14 -1.73
N CYS A 225 22.78 22.06 -2.48
CA CYS A 225 24.07 21.50 -2.87
C CYS A 225 24.77 22.43 -3.88
N PRO A 226 26.11 22.57 -3.81
CA PRO A 226 26.87 23.22 -4.88
C PRO A 226 26.63 22.53 -6.22
N SER A 227 26.48 23.32 -7.29
CA SER A 227 26.08 22.84 -8.63
C SER A 227 27.05 21.84 -9.28
N VAL A 228 28.30 21.79 -8.82
CA VAL A 228 29.32 20.86 -9.32
C VAL A 228 29.32 19.51 -8.58
N ILE A 229 28.58 19.40 -7.48
CA ILE A 229 28.56 18.20 -6.63
C ILE A 229 27.20 17.52 -6.77
N PRO A 230 27.15 16.22 -7.11
CA PRO A 230 25.93 15.43 -7.06
C PRO A 230 25.33 15.40 -5.64
N THR A 231 24.00 15.49 -5.56
CA THR A 231 23.25 15.58 -4.30
C THR A 231 23.53 14.41 -3.36
N TYR A 232 23.67 13.19 -3.90
CA TYR A 232 23.98 12.00 -3.11
C TYR A 232 25.33 12.08 -2.38
N LEU A 233 26.33 12.81 -2.89
CA LEU A 233 27.62 13.00 -2.19
C LEU A 233 27.48 13.94 -1.01
N SER A 234 26.64 14.97 -1.13
CA SER A 234 26.33 15.85 0.00
C SER A 234 25.55 15.12 1.09
N ILE A 235 24.62 14.24 0.70
CA ILE A 235 23.90 13.36 1.64
C ILE A 235 24.87 12.39 2.32
N GLU A 236 25.76 11.76 1.57
CA GLU A 236 26.80 10.87 2.12
C GLU A 236 27.64 11.60 3.17
N LYS A 237 28.12 12.81 2.86
CA LYS A 237 28.86 13.64 3.81
C LYS A 237 28.06 13.89 5.10
N HIS A 238 26.77 14.19 5.01
CA HIS A 238 25.94 14.44 6.20
C HIS A 238 25.72 13.17 7.03
N ALA A 239 25.54 12.02 6.37
CA ALA A 239 25.48 10.73 7.04
C ALA A 239 26.81 10.40 7.73
N HIS A 240 27.94 10.69 7.07
CA HIS A 240 29.26 10.51 7.65
C HIS A 240 29.48 11.40 8.88
N GLU A 241 29.10 12.68 8.81
CA GLU A 241 29.19 13.60 9.93
C GLU A 241 28.29 13.17 11.10
N LEU A 242 27.09 12.66 10.83
CA LEU A 242 26.21 12.08 11.85
C LEU A 242 26.92 10.93 12.57
N ARG A 243 27.49 9.99 11.81
CA ARG A 243 28.21 8.82 12.35
C ARG A 243 29.36 9.23 13.24
N LEU A 244 30.14 10.23 12.84
CA LEU A 244 31.28 10.72 13.62
C LEU A 244 30.86 11.45 14.90
N ARG A 245 29.79 12.25 14.84
CA ARG A 245 29.31 13.05 15.99
C ARG A 245 28.44 12.24 16.95
N ARG A 246 27.76 11.21 16.46
CA ARG A 246 26.84 10.35 17.19
C ARG A 246 27.09 8.90 16.79
N PRO A 247 28.10 8.23 17.35
CA PRO A 247 28.40 6.84 16.99
C PRO A 247 27.28 5.88 17.40
N ASN A 248 26.54 6.19 18.46
CA ASN A 248 25.49 5.33 19.03
C ASN A 248 24.09 5.79 18.61
N VAL A 249 23.87 6.01 17.32
CA VAL A 249 22.54 6.39 16.81
C VAL A 249 21.59 5.20 16.96
N ARG A 250 20.60 5.34 17.85
CA ARG A 250 19.54 4.34 18.07
C ARG A 250 18.29 4.57 17.22
N HIS A 251 18.28 5.64 16.44
CA HIS A 251 17.20 5.95 15.50
C HIS A 251 17.48 5.23 14.19
N ASP A 252 16.45 4.72 13.54
CA ASP A 252 16.64 4.14 12.20
C ASP A 252 17.11 5.20 11.22
N ILE A 253 17.99 4.81 10.30
CA ILE A 253 18.49 5.67 9.25
C ILE A 253 17.66 5.42 8.00
N VAL A 254 17.13 6.48 7.39
CA VAL A 254 16.32 6.36 6.18
C VAL A 254 16.89 7.25 5.08
N TYR A 255 17.25 6.67 3.95
CA TYR A 255 17.55 7.43 2.74
C TYR A 255 16.29 7.51 1.88
N MET A 256 15.81 8.71 1.60
CA MET A 256 14.64 8.96 0.75
C MET A 256 15.10 9.52 -0.58
N CYS A 257 14.62 8.94 -1.69
CA CYS A 257 15.03 9.36 -3.03
C CYS A 257 13.91 9.16 -4.05
N ALA A 258 14.09 9.70 -5.25
CA ALA A 258 13.20 9.42 -6.36
C ALA A 258 13.32 7.96 -6.82
N ALA A 259 12.24 7.39 -7.39
CA ALA A 259 12.23 6.00 -7.84
C ALA A 259 13.34 5.67 -8.85
N SER A 260 13.73 6.64 -9.71
CA SER A 260 14.82 6.49 -10.68
C SER A 260 16.20 6.32 -10.04
N GLN A 261 16.39 6.80 -8.80
CA GLN A 261 17.66 6.72 -8.07
C GLN A 261 17.68 5.60 -7.03
N PHE A 262 16.57 4.88 -6.85
CA PHE A 262 16.39 3.90 -5.79
C PHE A 262 17.52 2.86 -5.74
N ASN A 263 17.87 2.29 -6.90
CA ASN A 263 18.94 1.28 -6.99
C ASN A 263 20.32 1.85 -6.62
N THR A 264 20.59 3.11 -6.99
CA THR A 264 21.83 3.80 -6.61
C THR A 264 21.92 3.99 -5.10
N TYR A 265 20.83 4.41 -4.47
CA TYR A 265 20.80 4.58 -3.02
C TYR A 265 20.89 3.25 -2.29
N ALA A 266 20.09 2.25 -2.70
CA ALA A 266 20.03 0.97 -2.03
C ALA A 266 21.30 0.13 -2.22
N GLY A 267 21.89 0.13 -3.42
CA GLY A 267 23.07 -0.66 -3.74
C GLY A 267 24.40 0.03 -3.46
N HIS A 268 24.41 1.34 -3.21
CA HIS A 268 25.65 2.09 -3.06
C HIS A 268 25.60 3.10 -1.92
N VAL A 269 24.83 4.19 -2.05
CA VAL A 269 24.94 5.36 -1.15
C VAL A 269 24.67 5.00 0.31
N ALA A 270 23.61 4.24 0.57
CA ALA A 270 23.24 3.85 1.94
C ALA A 270 24.22 2.86 2.58
N LEU A 271 25.09 2.23 1.79
CA LEU A 271 26.09 1.27 2.26
C LEU A 271 27.45 1.91 2.55
N LEU A 272 27.68 3.15 2.12
CA LEU A 272 28.96 3.86 2.30
C LEU A 272 29.24 4.19 3.78
N ASN A 273 28.18 4.34 4.60
CA ASN A 273 28.31 4.63 6.02
C ASN A 273 27.77 3.46 6.87
N ASP A 274 28.56 3.01 7.85
CA ASP A 274 28.15 1.94 8.77
C ASP A 274 27.47 2.53 10.02
N PHE A 275 26.23 2.12 10.25
CA PHE A 275 25.46 2.42 11.46
C PHE A 275 25.14 1.10 12.18
N PRO A 276 26.02 0.65 13.09
CA PRO A 276 25.87 -0.68 13.70
C PRO A 276 24.64 -0.80 14.60
N ASP A 277 24.19 0.30 15.20
CA ASP A 277 23.11 0.32 16.19
C ASP A 277 21.73 0.67 15.59
N ALA A 278 21.64 0.86 14.27
CA ALA A 278 20.43 1.31 13.60
C ALA A 278 20.10 0.43 12.38
N ASP A 279 18.80 0.24 12.13
CA ASP A 279 18.35 -0.31 10.86
C ASP A 279 18.47 0.79 9.79
N VAL A 280 19.05 0.44 8.64
CA VAL A 280 19.22 1.37 7.51
C VAL A 280 18.25 0.98 6.40
N TYR A 281 17.39 1.92 6.04
CA TYR A 281 16.38 1.77 4.99
C TYR A 281 16.67 2.71 3.82
N VAL A 282 16.24 2.28 2.63
CA VAL A 282 16.08 3.14 1.47
C VAL A 282 14.61 3.14 1.07
N CYS A 283 14.08 4.32 0.81
CA CYS A 283 12.68 4.56 0.46
C CYS A 283 12.57 5.47 -0.76
N CYS A 284 11.61 5.17 -1.61
CA CYS A 284 11.04 6.08 -2.60
C CYS A 284 9.51 6.01 -2.50
N PRO A 285 8.75 6.85 -3.23
CA PRO A 285 7.28 6.89 -3.11
C PRO A 285 6.56 5.56 -3.32
N SER A 286 7.17 4.60 -4.01
CA SER A 286 6.58 3.31 -4.34
C SER A 286 7.25 2.11 -3.68
N MET A 287 8.38 2.29 -2.98
CA MET A 287 9.20 1.17 -2.52
C MET A 287 9.96 1.52 -1.24
N ILE A 288 10.07 0.55 -0.33
CA ILE A 288 10.91 0.63 0.86
C ILE A 288 11.67 -0.68 1.00
N THR A 289 12.98 -0.60 1.23
CA THR A 289 13.83 -1.77 1.47
C THR A 289 14.73 -1.53 2.68
N LEU A 290 14.82 -2.54 3.56
CA LEU A 290 15.87 -2.61 4.57
C LEU A 290 17.16 -3.03 3.87
N VAL A 291 18.15 -2.13 3.79
CA VAL A 291 19.42 -2.40 3.11
C VAL A 291 20.49 -2.90 4.07
N LYS A 292 20.38 -2.54 5.34
CA LYS A 292 21.29 -3.02 6.37
C LYS A 292 20.58 -3.14 7.71
N PRO A 293 20.43 -4.37 8.25
CA PRO A 293 19.90 -4.54 9.59
C PRO A 293 20.92 -4.07 10.63
N LYS A 294 20.43 -3.58 11.77
CA LYS A 294 21.27 -3.33 12.94
C LYS A 294 22.00 -4.59 13.39
N LYS A 295 23.20 -4.43 13.93
CA LYS A 295 23.96 -5.54 14.52
C LYS A 295 23.35 -5.87 15.87
N VAL A 296 22.88 -7.11 16.03
CA VAL A 296 22.48 -7.64 17.33
C VAL A 296 23.74 -8.06 18.06
N ILE A 297 24.14 -7.32 19.08
CA ILE A 297 25.20 -7.76 20.00
C ILE A 297 24.53 -8.69 21.02
N PRO A 298 24.84 -9.99 21.05
CA PRO A 298 24.33 -10.86 22.10
C PRO A 298 24.85 -10.35 23.44
N PHE A 299 23.95 -10.18 24.40
CA PHE A 299 24.32 -9.87 25.78
C PHE A 299 25.00 -11.12 26.37
N GLU A 300 26.29 -11.02 26.71
CA GLU A 300 26.95 -11.95 27.63
C GLU A 300 26.61 -11.61 29.08
#